data_AF-A0A0F0E9Z5-F1
#
_entry.id   AF-A0A0F0E9Z5-F1
#
_cell.length_a   1.000
_cell.length_b   1.000
_cell.length_c   1.000
_cell.angle_alpha   90.00
_cell.angle_beta   90.00
_cell.angle_gamma   90.00
#
_symmetry.space_group_name_H-M   'P 1'
#
loop_
_entity.id
_entity.type
_entity.pdbx_description
1 polymer ?
#
loop_
_entity_poly.entity_id
_entity_poly.type
_entity_poly.pdbx_seq_one_letter_code
_entity_poly.pdbx_strand_id
1 'polypeptide(L)'
;MSLSSFIKKQFIDILQWTESEDGVLAWRYPMQDMEIQNGGTLVVRDSQMAMFVNEGQIADVFSAGTFRLTTQTLPVLTYLKNWDKLFESPFKSDVYFFSTRQQLGRRWGTPQPVTVRDKDFGMVRLRAFGVYAYHVADPKLFYQQVSGTRDIYTVDEVEAQLGPVIMGAMATAFGESGVPFLDLAANQMLMSNKVREALLPQFTQYGLALDSFQVSSVTLPDELQAALDRRISMDMTGDMQRFTQYQTAESLPLAARNEGGIAGTGAGLAAGLAMGQAMADSLRTAVQGNAGGAAAPAAQPAAAAPAAPAAPAADDPTARLAKLKELLDKGLITQADFDAGKAAVLKALTGG
;
A
#
# COMPACT_ATOMS: atom_id res chain seq x y z
N MET A 1 -62.52 1.97 22.31
CA MET A 1 -61.89 3.06 21.53
C MET A 1 -62.20 4.37 22.22
N SER A 2 -61.21 4.99 22.87
CA SER A 2 -61.39 6.19 23.70
C SER A 2 -61.05 7.44 22.89
N LEU A 3 -61.85 8.50 23.02
CA LEU A 3 -61.57 9.84 22.46
C LEU A 3 -60.17 10.37 22.82
N SER A 4 -59.58 9.91 23.94
CA SER A 4 -58.20 10.24 24.33
C SER A 4 -57.13 9.59 23.45
N SER A 5 -57.38 8.44 22.81
CA SER A 5 -56.45 7.86 21.83
C SER A 5 -56.57 8.52 20.46
N PHE A 6 -57.67 9.23 20.19
CA PHE A 6 -57.89 9.99 18.95
C PHE A 6 -57.18 11.35 19.01
N ILE A 7 -57.18 12.01 20.18
CA ILE A 7 -56.55 13.32 20.40
C ILE A 7 -55.01 13.22 20.53
N LYS A 8 -54.48 12.09 21.03
CA LYS A 8 -53.02 11.82 21.02
C LYS A 8 -52.46 11.45 19.63
N LYS A 9 -53.32 11.21 18.64
CA LYS A 9 -52.96 10.83 17.26
C LYS A 9 -52.83 12.02 16.31
N GLN A 10 -52.81 13.25 16.84
CA GLN A 10 -52.62 14.50 16.10
C GLN A 10 -51.35 15.25 16.47
N PHE A 11 -50.39 14.61 17.15
CA PHE A 11 -49.07 15.23 17.29
C PHE A 11 -48.41 15.20 15.91
N ILE A 12 -48.21 16.40 15.35
CA ILE A 12 -47.36 16.62 14.19
C ILE A 12 -46.04 15.93 14.48
N ASP A 13 -45.78 14.81 13.80
CA ASP A 13 -44.51 14.11 13.95
C ASP A 13 -43.40 15.02 13.41
N ILE A 14 -42.42 15.30 14.26
CA ILE A 14 -41.19 16.01 13.87
C ILE A 14 -40.18 14.94 13.49
N LEU A 15 -40.02 14.71 12.19
CA LEU A 15 -39.07 13.76 11.65
C LEU A 15 -37.71 14.45 11.60
N GLN A 16 -36.80 13.99 12.45
CA GLN A 16 -35.45 14.53 12.51
C GLN A 16 -34.46 13.44 12.88
N TRP A 17 -33.22 13.61 12.43
CA TRP A 17 -32.12 12.73 12.82
C TRP A 17 -30.95 13.51 13.42
N THR A 18 -30.68 13.27 14.69
CA THR A 18 -29.41 13.67 15.31
C THR A 18 -28.48 12.47 15.21
N GLU A 19 -27.39 12.60 14.45
CA GLU A 19 -26.32 11.58 14.34
C GLU A 19 -25.79 11.23 15.74
N SER A 20 -26.38 10.23 16.39
CA SER A 20 -26.03 9.82 17.76
C SER A 20 -24.79 8.94 17.79
N GLU A 21 -24.48 8.29 16.67
CA GLU A 21 -23.36 7.38 16.49
C GLU A 21 -22.50 7.86 15.33
N ASP A 22 -21.18 7.82 15.51
CA ASP A 22 -20.24 8.12 14.44
C ASP A 22 -20.23 7.01 13.40
N GLY A 23 -20.07 7.39 12.14
CA GLY A 23 -19.95 6.44 11.04
C GLY A 23 -21.28 5.88 10.51
N VAL A 24 -22.42 6.46 10.86
CA VAL A 24 -23.70 6.17 10.19
C VAL A 24 -23.82 6.99 8.91
N LEU A 25 -23.93 6.31 7.76
CA LEU A 25 -24.08 6.96 6.44
C LEU A 25 -25.54 7.10 6.03
N ALA A 26 -26.37 6.10 6.34
CA ALA A 26 -27.81 6.15 6.13
C ALA A 26 -28.56 5.60 7.35
N TRP A 27 -29.69 6.22 7.65
CA TRP A 27 -30.54 5.84 8.77
C TRP A 27 -32.01 5.99 8.39
N ARG A 28 -32.80 4.94 8.57
CA ARG A 28 -34.25 4.95 8.40
C ARG A 28 -34.91 5.44 9.69
N TYR A 29 -35.74 6.46 9.57
CA TYR A 29 -36.51 6.96 10.70
C TYR A 29 -37.52 5.90 11.16
N PRO A 30 -37.50 5.47 12.44
CA PRO A 30 -38.38 4.43 12.94
C PRO A 30 -39.79 5.00 13.13
N MET A 31 -40.69 4.68 12.20
CA MET A 31 -42.11 5.03 12.30
C MET A 31 -42.91 3.83 12.75
N GLN A 32 -43.91 4.08 13.61
CA GLN A 32 -44.89 3.05 13.93
C GLN A 32 -45.75 2.78 12.69
N ASP A 33 -45.84 1.51 12.29
CA ASP A 33 -46.58 1.01 11.12
C ASP A 33 -46.15 1.57 9.74
N MET A 34 -45.03 2.31 9.67
CA MET A 34 -44.55 3.03 8.48
C MET A 34 -45.57 4.05 7.94
N GLU A 35 -46.38 4.65 8.82
CA GLU A 35 -47.41 5.62 8.42
C GLU A 35 -46.97 7.03 8.82
N ILE A 36 -46.87 7.94 7.85
CA ILE A 36 -46.67 9.37 8.14
C ILE A 36 -48.03 10.04 8.29
N GLN A 37 -48.24 10.67 9.45
CA GLN A 37 -49.40 11.53 9.65
C GLN A 37 -49.33 12.73 8.71
N ASN A 38 -50.41 12.99 7.97
CA ASN A 38 -50.49 14.13 7.07
C ASN A 38 -50.24 15.45 7.84
N GLY A 39 -49.25 16.23 7.40
CA GLY A 39 -48.83 17.46 8.06
C GLY A 39 -47.63 17.33 9.00
N GLY A 40 -46.95 16.17 9.05
CA GLY A 40 -45.65 16.00 9.70
C GLY A 40 -44.61 17.02 9.22
N THR A 41 -43.65 17.34 10.08
CA THR A 41 -42.57 18.29 9.80
C THR A 41 -41.24 17.55 9.70
N LEU A 42 -40.60 17.60 8.54
CA LEU A 42 -39.27 17.07 8.30
C LEU A 42 -38.23 18.16 8.57
N VAL A 43 -37.30 17.90 9.50
CA VAL A 43 -36.19 18.79 9.81
C VAL A 43 -34.89 18.11 9.39
N VAL A 44 -34.24 18.68 8.37
CA VAL A 44 -32.97 18.23 7.81
C VAL A 44 -31.87 19.21 8.23
N ARG A 45 -30.78 18.70 8.80
CA ARG A 45 -29.64 19.52 9.25
C ARG A 45 -28.67 19.77 8.10
N ASP A 46 -27.79 20.77 8.23
CA ASP A 46 -26.80 21.16 7.21
C ASP A 46 -25.87 20.02 6.76
N SER A 47 -25.55 19.10 7.67
CA SER A 47 -24.67 17.96 7.40
C SER A 47 -25.42 16.71 6.90
N GLN A 48 -26.68 16.88 6.48
CA GLN A 48 -27.57 15.78 6.16
C GLN A 48 -28.42 16.06 4.93
N MET A 49 -28.92 14.98 4.34
CA MET A 49 -30.03 15.00 3.39
C MET A 49 -31.07 14.00 3.84
N ALA A 50 -32.33 14.21 3.44
CA ALA A 50 -33.40 13.27 3.72
C ALA A 50 -34.09 12.85 2.44
N MET A 51 -34.43 11.57 2.31
CA MET A 51 -35.17 11.03 1.18
C MET A 51 -36.49 10.48 1.66
N PHE A 52 -37.54 10.82 0.94
CA PHE A 52 -38.88 10.29 1.17
C PHE A 52 -39.18 9.18 0.16
N VAL A 53 -39.60 8.02 0.66
CA VAL A 53 -40.00 6.87 -0.14
C VAL A 53 -41.46 6.57 0.16
N ASN A 54 -42.30 6.57 -0.87
CA ASN A 54 -43.72 6.25 -0.76
C ASN A 54 -44.01 4.95 -1.51
N GLU A 55 -44.59 3.97 -0.84
CA GLU A 55 -44.98 2.68 -1.44
C GLU A 55 -43.87 2.01 -2.27
N GLY A 56 -42.62 2.14 -1.81
CA GLY A 56 -41.44 1.60 -2.48
C GLY A 56 -40.89 2.44 -3.63
N GLN A 57 -41.46 3.61 -3.91
CA GLN A 57 -40.95 4.56 -4.90
C GLN A 57 -40.33 5.79 -4.24
N ILE A 58 -39.15 6.19 -4.72
CA ILE A 58 -38.48 7.41 -4.26
C ILE A 58 -39.29 8.60 -4.73
N ALA A 59 -39.86 9.33 -3.79
CA ALA A 59 -40.75 10.45 -4.06
C ALA A 59 -39.99 11.78 -4.14
N ASP A 60 -39.10 12.06 -3.18
CA ASP A 60 -38.30 13.28 -3.19
C ASP A 60 -37.04 13.17 -2.32
N VAL A 61 -36.09 14.08 -2.55
CA VAL A 61 -34.86 14.25 -1.75
C VAL A 61 -34.75 15.71 -1.28
N PHE A 62 -34.67 15.89 0.03
CA PHE A 62 -34.62 17.18 0.71
C PHE A 62 -33.20 17.49 1.18
N SER A 63 -32.73 18.69 0.85
CA SER A 63 -31.52 19.29 1.42
C SER A 63 -31.77 19.81 2.85
N ALA A 64 -30.78 20.43 3.47
CA ALA A 64 -30.93 21.11 4.75
C ALA A 64 -32.10 22.11 4.76
N GLY A 65 -32.89 22.10 5.83
CA GLY A 65 -34.08 22.94 5.96
C GLY A 65 -35.21 22.27 6.74
N THR A 66 -36.32 22.99 6.87
CA THR A 66 -37.55 22.48 7.48
C THR A 66 -38.65 22.41 6.43
N PHE A 67 -39.23 21.23 6.24
CA PHE A 67 -40.22 20.95 5.21
C PHE A 67 -41.48 20.41 5.85
N ARG A 68 -42.63 20.90 5.39
CA ARG A 68 -43.92 20.32 5.76
C ARG A 68 -44.26 19.22 4.77
N LEU A 69 -44.42 18.00 5.26
CA LEU A 69 -44.79 16.85 4.45
C LEU A 69 -46.29 16.91 4.17
N THR A 70 -46.64 17.34 2.96
CA THR A 70 -48.02 17.40 2.47
C THR A 70 -48.08 16.82 1.07
N THR A 71 -49.27 16.37 0.63
CA THR A 71 -49.49 15.86 -0.73
C THR A 71 -49.20 16.89 -1.84
N GLN A 72 -49.01 18.17 -1.50
CA GLN A 72 -48.70 19.25 -2.44
C GLN A 72 -47.19 19.55 -2.54
N THR A 73 -46.40 19.24 -1.51
CA THR A 73 -44.95 19.49 -1.48
C THR A 73 -44.13 18.35 -2.08
N LEU A 74 -44.75 17.22 -2.42
CA LEU A 74 -44.11 16.06 -3.03
C LEU A 74 -44.50 15.95 -4.52
N PRO A 75 -43.57 16.21 -5.46
CA PRO A 75 -43.87 16.31 -6.90
C PRO A 75 -44.39 14.99 -7.50
N VAL A 76 -43.82 13.85 -7.12
CA VAL A 76 -44.20 12.53 -7.67
C VAL A 76 -45.60 12.11 -7.19
N LEU A 77 -46.01 12.50 -5.98
CA LEU A 77 -47.38 12.24 -5.49
C LEU A 77 -48.43 13.09 -6.21
N THR A 78 -48.04 14.25 -6.76
CA THR A 78 -48.96 15.09 -7.54
C THR A 78 -49.29 14.48 -8.90
N TYR A 79 -48.44 13.61 -9.46
CA TYR A 79 -48.77 12.83 -10.66
C TYR A 79 -49.69 11.63 -10.37
N LEU A 80 -49.65 11.10 -9.14
CA LEU A 80 -50.54 10.02 -8.67
C LEU A 80 -51.90 10.53 -8.15
N LYS A 81 -52.12 11.85 -8.08
CA LYS A 81 -53.32 12.53 -7.55
C LYS A 81 -54.63 12.31 -8.32
N ASN A 82 -54.64 11.56 -9.41
CA ASN A 82 -55.90 11.22 -10.10
C ASN A 82 -56.72 10.12 -9.37
N TRP A 83 -56.35 9.73 -8.15
CA TRP A 83 -57.08 8.76 -7.33
C TRP A 83 -58.02 9.47 -6.33
N ASP A 84 -59.11 10.05 -6.82
CA ASP A 84 -59.89 11.10 -6.14
C ASP A 84 -60.65 10.72 -4.83
N LYS A 85 -60.51 9.51 -4.23
CA LYS A 85 -61.36 9.13 -3.07
C LYS A 85 -60.75 8.38 -1.86
N LEU A 86 -59.43 8.19 -1.72
CA LEU A 86 -58.92 7.21 -0.72
C LEU A 86 -57.78 7.69 0.21
N PHE A 87 -57.68 9.00 0.50
CA PHE A 87 -56.72 9.53 1.50
C PHE A 87 -57.17 9.38 2.97
N GLU A 88 -58.20 8.57 3.25
CA GLU A 88 -58.47 8.05 4.61
C GLU A 88 -57.74 6.74 4.91
N SER A 89 -56.93 6.21 3.98
CA SER A 89 -56.11 5.02 4.21
C SER A 89 -54.65 5.39 4.44
N PRO A 90 -53.99 4.84 5.46
CA PRO A 90 -52.58 5.06 5.68
C PRO A 90 -51.73 4.45 4.55
N PHE A 91 -50.86 5.25 3.97
CA PHE A 91 -49.90 4.80 2.96
C PHE A 91 -48.56 4.51 3.65
N LYS A 92 -47.98 3.34 3.34
CA LYS A 92 -46.67 2.95 3.87
C LYS A 92 -45.58 3.82 3.25
N SER A 93 -44.96 4.63 4.08
CA SER A 93 -43.95 5.60 3.71
C SER A 93 -42.75 5.49 4.63
N ASP A 94 -41.57 5.60 4.05
CA ASP A 94 -40.30 5.61 4.77
C ASP A 94 -39.59 6.96 4.59
N VAL A 95 -38.84 7.36 5.60
CA VAL A 95 -37.93 8.52 5.54
C VAL A 95 -36.55 8.02 5.89
N TYR A 96 -35.61 8.25 4.97
CA TYR A 96 -34.21 7.91 5.15
C TYR A 96 -33.42 9.20 5.28
N PHE A 97 -32.58 9.29 6.30
CA PHE A 97 -31.60 10.35 6.43
C PHE A 97 -30.23 9.84 5.99
N PHE A 98 -29.44 10.72 5.39
CA PHE A 98 -28.10 10.44 4.89
C PHE A 98 -27.13 11.48 5.43
N SER A 99 -25.97 11.04 5.91
CA SER A 99 -24.90 11.94 6.32
C SER A 99 -24.13 12.40 5.08
N THR A 100 -24.05 13.71 4.86
CA THR A 100 -23.23 14.31 3.79
C THR A 100 -21.85 14.72 4.29
N ARG A 101 -21.50 14.36 5.53
CA ARG A 101 -20.18 14.62 6.11
C ARG A 101 -19.10 13.84 5.39
N GLN A 102 -17.95 14.48 5.22
CA GLN A 102 -16.74 13.82 4.75
C GLN A 102 -16.27 12.77 5.75
N GLN A 103 -16.11 11.55 5.25
CA GLN A 103 -15.49 10.44 5.93
C GLN A 103 -13.99 10.56 5.76
N LEU A 104 -13.34 11.25 6.70
CA LEU A 104 -11.91 11.55 6.63
C LEU A 104 -11.05 10.38 7.12
N GLY A 105 -9.80 10.32 6.65
CA GLY A 105 -8.78 9.42 7.19
C GLY A 105 -9.05 7.93 6.97
N ARG A 106 -9.88 7.59 5.98
CA ARG A 106 -10.19 6.19 5.67
C ARG A 106 -8.97 5.54 5.07
N ARG A 107 -8.66 4.32 5.51
CA ARG A 107 -7.44 3.62 5.11
C ARG A 107 -7.77 2.66 3.99
N TRP A 108 -6.88 2.59 3.02
CA TRP A 108 -6.93 1.57 1.98
C TRP A 108 -5.56 0.91 1.88
N GLY A 109 -5.54 -0.32 1.40
CA GLY A 109 -4.29 -1.02 1.14
C GLY A 109 -4.51 -2.32 0.38
N THR A 110 -3.42 -2.85 -0.16
CA THR A 110 -3.40 -4.15 -0.83
C THR A 110 -2.91 -5.22 0.17
N PRO A 111 -3.80 -5.99 0.81
CA PRO A 111 -3.38 -7.04 1.75
C PRO A 111 -2.54 -8.11 1.06
N GLN A 112 -2.87 -8.41 -0.20
CA GLN A 112 -2.06 -9.26 -1.09
C GLN A 112 -1.36 -8.40 -2.14
N PRO A 113 -0.12 -8.74 -2.54
CA PRO A 113 0.55 -8.04 -3.63
C PRO A 113 -0.25 -8.08 -4.91
N VAL A 114 -0.39 -6.93 -5.55
CA VAL A 114 -0.96 -6.82 -6.89
C VAL A 114 0.16 -6.97 -7.90
N THR A 115 0.02 -7.88 -8.86
CA THR A 115 1.01 -8.03 -9.93
C THR A 115 0.72 -7.01 -11.03
N VAL A 116 1.71 -6.18 -11.33
CA VAL A 116 1.65 -5.09 -12.30
C VAL A 116 2.76 -5.30 -13.31
N ARG A 117 2.50 -4.96 -14.58
CA ARG A 117 3.52 -4.93 -15.62
C ARG A 117 4.25 -3.59 -15.60
N ASP A 118 5.52 -3.63 -15.25
CA ASP A 118 6.46 -2.53 -15.28
C ASP A 118 7.34 -2.56 -16.56
N LYS A 119 7.77 -1.38 -17.01
CA LYS A 119 8.59 -1.22 -18.22
C LYS A 119 10.04 -1.66 -18.01
N ASP A 120 10.61 -1.43 -16.84
CA ASP A 120 12.04 -1.62 -16.56
C ASP A 120 12.34 -2.95 -15.88
N PHE A 121 11.37 -3.47 -15.12
CA PHE A 121 11.49 -4.70 -14.32
C PHE A 121 10.57 -5.84 -14.76
N GLY A 122 9.70 -5.62 -15.76
CA GLY A 122 8.76 -6.64 -16.21
C GLY A 122 7.61 -6.84 -15.22
N MET A 123 7.28 -8.07 -14.83
CA MET A 123 6.17 -8.29 -13.89
C MET A 123 6.62 -8.05 -12.45
N VAL A 124 6.08 -7.01 -11.82
CA VAL A 124 6.41 -6.61 -10.45
C VAL A 124 5.20 -6.81 -9.54
N ARG A 125 5.41 -7.41 -8.38
CA ARG A 125 4.40 -7.49 -7.33
C ARG A 125 4.50 -6.25 -6.45
N LEU A 126 3.41 -5.51 -6.30
CA LEU A 126 3.39 -4.26 -5.54
C LEU A 126 2.45 -4.37 -4.34
N ARG A 127 2.90 -3.84 -3.20
CA ARG A 127 2.02 -3.55 -2.07
C ARG A 127 1.97 -2.05 -1.84
N ALA A 128 0.78 -1.49 -1.84
CA ALA A 128 0.56 -0.07 -1.59
C ALA A 128 -0.49 0.12 -0.49
N PHE A 129 -0.34 1.19 0.26
CA PHE A 129 -1.33 1.62 1.24
C PHE A 129 -1.41 3.14 1.28
N GLY A 130 -2.55 3.63 1.76
CA GLY A 130 -2.78 5.05 1.81
C GLY A 130 -4.04 5.42 2.55
N VAL A 131 -4.43 6.66 2.36
CA VAL A 131 -5.64 7.24 2.95
C VAL A 131 -6.51 7.88 1.88
N TYR A 132 -7.81 7.91 2.13
CA TYR A 132 -8.78 8.55 1.26
C TYR A 132 -9.89 9.18 2.10
N ALA A 133 -10.64 10.06 1.46
CA ALA A 133 -11.85 10.64 2.03
C ALA A 133 -12.95 10.68 0.98
N TYR A 134 -14.18 10.46 1.43
CA TYR A 134 -15.36 10.48 0.59
C TYR A 134 -16.58 10.98 1.38
N HIS A 135 -17.66 11.33 0.67
CA HIS A 135 -18.97 11.57 1.28
C HIS A 135 -20.09 11.06 0.37
N VAL A 136 -21.29 10.94 0.93
CA VAL A 136 -22.51 10.68 0.14
C VAL A 136 -22.88 11.96 -0.60
N ALA A 137 -22.84 11.91 -1.92
CA ALA A 137 -23.16 13.05 -2.80
C ALA A 137 -24.53 12.91 -3.44
N ASP A 138 -24.96 11.68 -3.76
CA ASP A 138 -26.28 11.37 -4.29
C ASP A 138 -26.99 10.35 -3.38
N PRO A 139 -27.84 10.81 -2.44
CA PRO A 139 -28.61 9.94 -1.56
C PRO A 139 -29.53 8.97 -2.30
N LYS A 140 -30.07 9.36 -3.46
CA LYS A 140 -30.99 8.53 -4.24
C LYS A 140 -30.24 7.35 -4.83
N LEU A 141 -29.09 7.61 -5.46
CA LEU A 141 -28.27 6.57 -6.05
C LEU A 141 -27.66 5.68 -4.97
N PHE A 142 -27.18 6.27 -3.87
CA PHE A 142 -26.66 5.53 -2.72
C PHE A 142 -27.73 4.59 -2.12
N TYR A 143 -28.98 5.06 -2.01
CA TYR A 143 -30.08 4.21 -1.58
C TYR A 143 -30.34 3.04 -2.54
N GLN A 144 -30.41 3.31 -3.83
CA GLN A 144 -30.75 2.30 -4.83
C GLN A 144 -29.66 1.23 -4.99
N GLN A 145 -28.39 1.60 -4.86
CA GLN A 145 -27.25 0.71 -5.14
C GLN A 145 -26.59 0.14 -3.87
N VAL A 146 -26.65 0.84 -2.73
CA VAL A 146 -25.82 0.54 -1.56
C VAL A 146 -26.66 0.25 -0.31
N SER A 147 -27.35 1.26 0.23
CA SER A 147 -28.00 1.11 1.54
C SER A 147 -29.28 0.28 1.48
N GLY A 148 -30.06 0.43 0.41
CA GLY A 148 -31.37 -0.18 0.25
C GLY A 148 -32.32 0.19 1.40
N THR A 149 -33.23 -0.73 1.73
CA THR A 149 -34.26 -0.56 2.76
C THR A 149 -33.76 -0.87 4.18
N ARG A 150 -32.44 -0.89 4.41
CA ARG A 150 -31.87 -1.19 5.74
C ARG A 150 -32.18 -0.06 6.72
N ASP A 151 -32.27 -0.42 8.00
CA ASP A 151 -32.51 0.54 9.09
C ASP A 151 -31.32 1.46 9.31
N ILE A 152 -30.12 0.89 9.31
CA ILE A 152 -28.86 1.61 9.48
C ILE A 152 -27.91 1.07 8.44
N TYR A 153 -27.14 1.96 7.82
CA TYR A 153 -26.02 1.60 6.95
C TYR A 153 -24.80 2.38 7.39
N THR A 154 -23.71 1.69 7.70
CA THR A 154 -22.52 2.30 8.31
C THR A 154 -21.37 2.45 7.31
N VAL A 155 -20.37 3.22 7.72
CA VAL A 155 -19.14 3.37 6.96
C VAL A 155 -18.41 2.03 6.79
N ASP A 156 -18.34 1.22 7.84
CA ASP A 156 -17.63 -0.08 7.80
C ASP A 156 -18.23 -1.01 6.72
N GLU A 157 -19.55 -0.98 6.55
CA GLU A 157 -20.24 -1.76 5.52
C GLU A 157 -19.92 -1.27 4.10
N VAL A 158 -19.84 0.05 3.89
CA VAL A 158 -19.42 0.63 2.59
C VAL A 158 -17.95 0.34 2.33
N GLU A 159 -17.07 0.49 3.32
CA GLU A 159 -15.64 0.28 3.15
C GLU A 159 -15.31 -1.17 2.77
N ALA A 160 -16.06 -2.14 3.31
CA ALA A 160 -15.95 -3.53 2.91
C ALA A 160 -16.22 -3.75 1.40
N GLN A 161 -17.08 -2.93 0.79
CA GLN A 161 -17.37 -2.97 -0.64
C GLN A 161 -16.37 -2.15 -1.47
N LEU A 162 -15.92 -1.01 -0.96
CA LEU A 162 -14.97 -0.13 -1.65
C LEU A 162 -13.56 -0.70 -1.72
N GLY A 163 -13.13 -1.51 -0.74
CA GLY A 163 -11.79 -2.10 -0.72
C GLY A 163 -11.42 -2.83 -2.02
N PRO A 164 -12.20 -3.83 -2.47
CA PRO A 164 -12.00 -4.50 -3.75
C PRO A 164 -12.00 -3.57 -4.97
N VAL A 165 -12.87 -2.57 -4.98
CA VAL A 165 -12.98 -1.57 -6.06
C VAL A 165 -11.70 -0.74 -6.15
N ILE A 166 -11.16 -0.28 -5.01
CA ILE A 166 -9.89 0.43 -4.92
C ILE A 166 -8.74 -0.43 -5.42
N MET A 167 -8.68 -1.70 -5.01
CA MET A 167 -7.65 -2.64 -5.48
C MET A 167 -7.70 -2.87 -6.99
N GLY A 168 -8.90 -3.04 -7.56
CA GLY A 168 -9.08 -3.20 -9.00
C GLY A 168 -8.65 -1.96 -9.78
N ALA A 169 -9.11 -0.77 -9.37
CA ALA A 169 -8.76 0.47 -10.04
C ALA A 169 -7.26 0.77 -10.00
N MET A 170 -6.57 0.44 -8.90
CA MET A 170 -5.12 0.53 -8.84
C MET A 170 -4.42 -0.41 -9.82
N ALA A 171 -4.83 -1.67 -9.87
CA ALA A 171 -4.23 -2.64 -10.80
C ALA A 171 -4.35 -2.16 -12.26
N THR A 172 -5.52 -1.64 -12.64
CA THR A 172 -5.75 -1.01 -13.94
C THR A 172 -4.89 0.23 -14.15
N ALA A 173 -4.93 1.18 -13.20
CA ALA A 173 -4.19 2.43 -13.30
C ALA A 173 -2.68 2.18 -13.47
N PHE A 174 -2.11 1.22 -12.73
CA PHE A 174 -0.70 0.88 -12.86
C PHE A 174 -0.38 0.13 -14.16
N GLY A 175 -1.19 -0.86 -14.54
CA GLY A 175 -0.98 -1.63 -15.75
C GLY A 175 -1.07 -0.80 -17.03
N GLU A 176 -1.93 0.23 -17.05
CA GLU A 176 -2.13 1.12 -18.21
C GLU A 176 -1.20 2.34 -18.20
N SER A 177 -0.67 2.74 -17.04
CA SER A 177 0.06 4.01 -16.92
C SER A 177 1.31 4.08 -17.80
N GLY A 178 1.94 2.95 -18.12
CA GLY A 178 3.22 2.87 -18.83
C GLY A 178 4.38 3.59 -18.14
N VAL A 179 4.17 4.07 -16.90
CA VAL A 179 5.18 4.80 -16.13
C VAL A 179 6.02 3.78 -15.37
N PRO A 180 7.36 3.84 -15.47
CA PRO A 180 8.24 3.02 -14.64
C PRO A 180 7.90 3.17 -13.16
N PHE A 181 7.96 2.05 -12.45
CA PHE A 181 7.66 2.00 -11.03
C PHE A 181 8.54 2.96 -10.23
N LEU A 182 9.82 3.10 -10.59
CA LEU A 182 10.75 4.01 -9.93
C LEU A 182 10.28 5.48 -10.03
N ASP A 183 9.78 5.88 -11.20
CA ASP A 183 9.26 7.23 -11.43
C ASP A 183 7.95 7.46 -10.65
N LEU A 184 7.11 6.43 -10.56
CA LEU A 184 5.89 6.45 -9.75
C LEU A 184 6.21 6.53 -8.25
N ALA A 185 7.20 5.79 -7.78
CA ALA A 185 7.67 5.82 -6.39
C ALA A 185 8.32 7.16 -6.04
N ALA A 186 9.04 7.76 -6.99
CA ALA A 186 9.59 9.12 -6.86
C ALA A 186 8.49 10.20 -6.86
N ASN A 187 7.33 9.93 -7.45
CA ASN A 187 6.21 10.86 -7.55
C ASN A 187 4.88 10.26 -7.08
N GLN A 188 4.75 10.10 -5.76
CA GLN A 188 3.54 9.58 -5.10
C GLN A 188 2.29 10.43 -5.39
N MET A 189 2.46 11.72 -5.66
CA MET A 189 1.35 12.61 -6.00
C MET A 189 0.76 12.27 -7.38
N LEU A 190 1.62 12.04 -8.38
CA LEU A 190 1.20 11.62 -9.71
C LEU A 190 0.48 10.27 -9.65
N MET A 191 1.02 9.33 -8.88
CA MET A 191 0.39 8.03 -8.63
C MET A 191 -1.02 8.19 -8.02
N SER A 192 -1.12 8.99 -6.95
CA SER A 192 -2.39 9.24 -6.26
C SER A 192 -3.43 9.84 -7.20
N ASN A 193 -3.03 10.79 -8.06
CA ASN A 193 -3.92 11.42 -9.04
C ASN A 193 -4.43 10.43 -10.09
N LYS A 194 -3.55 9.61 -10.67
CA LYS A 194 -3.97 8.60 -11.66
C LYS A 194 -4.96 7.58 -11.10
N VAL A 195 -4.68 7.06 -9.89
CA VAL A 195 -5.59 6.13 -9.23
C VAL A 195 -6.91 6.81 -8.87
N ARG A 196 -6.86 8.06 -8.39
CA ARG A 196 -8.06 8.86 -8.12
C ARG A 196 -8.94 9.02 -9.36
N GLU A 197 -8.36 9.37 -10.51
CA GLU A 197 -9.08 9.51 -11.77
C GLU A 197 -9.80 8.23 -12.18
N ALA A 198 -9.15 7.07 -12.02
CA ALA A 198 -9.76 5.77 -12.28
C ALA A 198 -10.89 5.42 -11.29
N LEU A 199 -10.83 5.94 -10.06
CA LEU A 199 -11.83 5.68 -9.01
C LEU A 199 -13.06 6.58 -9.07
N LEU A 200 -12.94 7.81 -9.59
CA LEU A 200 -14.05 8.75 -9.69
C LEU A 200 -15.34 8.14 -10.29
N PRO A 201 -15.32 7.46 -11.46
CA PRO A 201 -16.52 6.87 -12.02
C PRO A 201 -17.05 5.68 -11.20
N GLN A 202 -16.19 4.98 -10.47
CA GLN A 202 -16.59 3.86 -9.61
C GLN A 202 -17.34 4.35 -8.36
N PHE A 203 -16.82 5.39 -7.70
CA PHE A 203 -17.48 6.01 -6.55
C PHE A 203 -18.81 6.66 -6.94
N THR A 204 -18.84 7.34 -8.10
CA THR A 204 -20.04 8.00 -8.61
C THR A 204 -21.18 6.99 -8.84
N GLN A 205 -20.89 5.76 -9.30
CA GLN A 205 -21.91 4.72 -9.48
C GLN A 205 -22.60 4.30 -8.17
N TYR A 206 -21.93 4.49 -7.04
CA TYR A 206 -22.48 4.22 -5.71
C TYR A 206 -23.14 5.46 -5.07
N GLY A 207 -23.22 6.59 -5.77
CA GLY A 207 -23.69 7.87 -5.20
C GLY A 207 -22.70 8.52 -4.24
N LEU A 208 -21.43 8.13 -4.29
CA LEU A 208 -20.35 8.65 -3.46
C LEU A 208 -19.47 9.62 -4.25
N ALA A 209 -18.98 10.67 -3.59
CA ALA A 209 -17.94 11.54 -4.12
C ALA A 209 -16.61 11.24 -3.43
N LEU A 210 -15.55 11.02 -4.22
CA LEU A 210 -14.20 10.85 -3.73
C LEU A 210 -13.52 12.21 -3.58
N ASP A 211 -13.47 12.71 -2.35
CA ASP A 211 -12.92 14.02 -2.00
C ASP A 211 -11.39 14.05 -2.15
N SER A 212 -10.72 13.03 -1.61
CA SER A 212 -9.26 12.93 -1.66
C SER A 212 -8.81 11.47 -1.69
N PHE A 213 -7.67 11.24 -2.33
CA PHE A 213 -7.01 9.94 -2.37
C PHE A 213 -5.51 10.17 -2.36
N GLN A 214 -4.82 9.51 -1.43
CA GLN A 214 -3.39 9.65 -1.22
C GLN A 214 -2.76 8.27 -1.04
N VAL A 215 -1.68 8.01 -1.75
CA VAL A 215 -0.79 6.88 -1.52
C VAL A 215 0.24 7.31 -0.47
N SER A 216 0.30 6.61 0.66
CA SER A 216 1.23 6.95 1.75
C SER A 216 2.57 6.22 1.62
N SER A 217 2.56 4.99 1.13
CA SER A 217 3.79 4.25 0.84
C SER A 217 3.52 3.11 -0.13
N VAL A 218 4.55 2.77 -0.90
CA VAL A 218 4.59 1.56 -1.73
C VAL A 218 5.79 0.74 -1.31
N THR A 219 5.53 -0.46 -0.79
CA THR A 219 6.58 -1.38 -0.38
C THR A 219 6.91 -2.31 -1.55
N LEU A 220 8.21 -2.31 -1.90
CA LEU A 220 8.79 -3.25 -2.83
C LEU A 220 8.93 -4.63 -2.18
N PRO A 221 8.66 -5.74 -2.89
CA PRO A 221 9.06 -7.06 -2.42
C PRO A 221 10.59 -7.14 -2.32
N ASP A 222 11.07 -7.91 -1.34
CA ASP A 222 12.52 -8.13 -1.11
C ASP A 222 13.24 -8.62 -2.37
N GLU A 223 12.57 -9.42 -3.21
CA GLU A 223 13.09 -9.89 -4.50
C GLU A 223 13.42 -8.73 -5.45
N LEU A 224 12.57 -7.70 -5.50
CA LEU A 224 12.81 -6.54 -6.36
C LEU A 224 13.88 -5.62 -5.77
N GLN A 225 13.93 -5.48 -4.45
CA GLN A 225 15.02 -4.75 -3.79
C GLN A 225 16.37 -5.40 -4.09
N ALA A 226 16.48 -6.72 -3.95
CA ALA A 226 17.70 -7.45 -4.29
C ALA A 226 18.07 -7.32 -5.78
N ALA A 227 17.09 -7.37 -6.69
CA ALA A 227 17.31 -7.16 -8.11
C ALA A 227 17.73 -5.71 -8.42
N LEU A 228 17.16 -4.73 -7.73
CA LEU A 228 17.52 -3.32 -7.84
C LEU A 228 18.95 -3.09 -7.36
N ASP A 229 19.31 -3.60 -6.19
CA ASP A 229 20.66 -3.51 -5.64
C ASP A 229 21.68 -4.21 -6.53
N ARG A 230 21.32 -5.36 -7.13
CA ARG A 230 22.15 -6.05 -8.11
C ARG A 230 22.32 -5.23 -9.39
N ARG A 231 21.26 -4.59 -9.89
CA ARG A 231 21.34 -3.73 -11.08
C ARG A 231 22.12 -2.46 -10.83
N ILE A 232 21.89 -1.78 -9.70
CA ILE A 232 22.64 -0.60 -9.28
C ILE A 232 24.11 -0.94 -9.10
N SER A 233 24.43 -2.08 -8.47
CA SER A 233 25.83 -2.52 -8.35
C SER A 233 26.45 -2.86 -9.72
N MET A 234 25.71 -3.45 -10.67
CA MET A 234 26.18 -3.65 -12.04
C MET A 234 26.43 -2.32 -12.79
N ASP A 235 25.48 -1.38 -12.73
CA ASP A 235 25.56 -0.07 -13.41
C ASP A 235 26.65 0.83 -12.79
N MET A 236 26.80 0.82 -11.46
CA MET A 236 27.90 1.53 -10.77
C MET A 236 29.27 0.93 -11.08
N THR A 237 29.31 -0.36 -11.41
CA THR A 237 30.57 -1.05 -11.61
C THR A 237 31.14 -0.81 -13.00
N GLY A 238 30.32 -0.55 -14.03
CA GLY A 238 30.72 -0.11 -15.38
C GLY A 238 31.65 -1.07 -16.16
N ASP A 239 32.25 -2.05 -15.50
CA ASP A 239 33.29 -2.93 -15.97
C ASP A 239 32.79 -4.37 -16.01
N MET A 240 32.60 -4.88 -17.23
CA MET A 240 32.22 -6.27 -17.52
C MET A 240 33.16 -7.28 -16.81
N GLN A 241 34.42 -6.91 -16.57
CA GLN A 241 35.39 -7.73 -15.82
C GLN A 241 35.02 -7.93 -14.35
N ARG A 242 34.51 -6.90 -13.68
CA ARG A 242 34.10 -7.01 -12.27
C ARG A 242 32.81 -7.80 -12.12
N PHE A 243 31.94 -7.82 -13.13
CA PHE A 243 30.76 -8.68 -13.13
C PHE A 243 31.12 -10.17 -13.15
N THR A 244 32.10 -10.55 -13.99
CA THR A 244 32.63 -11.92 -14.00
C THR A 244 33.27 -12.26 -12.66
N GLN A 245 34.00 -11.32 -12.03
CA GLN A 245 34.57 -11.46 -10.69
C GLN A 245 33.49 -11.56 -9.59
N TYR A 246 32.41 -10.78 -9.69
CA TYR A 246 31.31 -10.80 -8.73
C TYR A 246 30.54 -12.12 -8.81
N GLN A 247 30.22 -12.61 -10.02
CA GLN A 247 29.60 -13.92 -10.19
C GLN A 247 30.49 -15.06 -9.69
N THR A 248 31.81 -15.00 -9.94
CA THR A 248 32.74 -15.99 -9.38
C THR A 248 32.80 -15.90 -7.86
N ALA A 249 32.82 -14.69 -7.29
CA ALA A 249 32.82 -14.46 -5.84
C ALA A 249 31.52 -14.92 -5.16
N GLU A 250 30.36 -14.74 -5.78
CA GLU A 250 29.06 -15.19 -5.26
C GLU A 250 28.90 -16.72 -5.37
N SER A 251 29.49 -17.33 -6.41
CA SER A 251 29.49 -18.78 -6.61
C SER A 251 30.43 -19.53 -5.65
N LEU A 252 31.46 -18.87 -5.13
CA LEU A 252 32.45 -19.45 -4.22
C LEU A 252 31.86 -19.92 -2.87
N PRO A 253 31.02 -19.14 -2.16
CA PRO A 253 30.36 -19.61 -0.94
C PRO A 253 29.27 -20.66 -1.19
N LEU A 254 28.63 -20.68 -2.36
CA LEU A 254 27.67 -21.73 -2.75
C LEU A 254 28.37 -23.05 -3.11
N ALA A 255 29.57 -22.98 -3.71
CA ALA A 255 30.43 -24.13 -3.92
C ALA A 255 31.02 -24.65 -2.61
N ALA A 256 31.47 -23.76 -1.72
CA ALA A 256 32.00 -24.10 -0.39
C ALA A 256 30.95 -24.76 0.52
N ARG A 257 29.68 -24.36 0.41
CA ARG A 257 28.56 -25.03 1.11
C ARG A 257 28.24 -26.43 0.55
N ASN A 258 28.71 -26.76 -0.65
CA ASN A 258 28.52 -28.07 -1.29
C ASN A 258 29.79 -28.93 -1.31
N GLU A 259 30.84 -28.55 -0.57
CA GLU A 259 32.11 -29.29 -0.47
C GLU A 259 31.99 -30.69 0.18
N GLY A 260 30.81 -31.07 0.69
CA GLY A 260 30.53 -32.42 1.19
C GLY A 260 30.06 -33.43 0.14
N GLY A 261 29.84 -33.03 -1.11
CA GLY A 261 29.28 -33.88 -2.17
C GLY A 261 30.31 -34.28 -3.22
N ILE A 262 30.20 -35.51 -3.73
CA ILE A 262 31.07 -36.16 -4.74
C ILE A 262 31.24 -35.33 -6.05
N ALA A 263 30.47 -34.24 -6.22
CA ALA A 263 30.58 -33.28 -7.32
C ALA A 263 31.69 -32.21 -7.16
N GLY A 264 32.18 -31.94 -5.94
CA GLY A 264 33.19 -30.89 -5.68
C GLY A 264 34.58 -31.22 -6.23
N THR A 265 34.94 -32.50 -6.28
CA THR A 265 36.23 -32.96 -6.81
C THR A 265 36.30 -32.92 -8.34
N GLY A 266 35.17 -33.06 -9.05
CA GLY A 266 35.12 -32.94 -10.51
C GLY A 266 35.16 -31.49 -11.00
N ALA A 267 34.49 -30.58 -10.30
CA ALA A 267 34.46 -29.16 -10.64
C ALA A 267 35.79 -28.44 -10.34
N GLY A 268 36.46 -28.78 -9.23
CA GLY A 268 37.78 -28.22 -8.89
C GLY A 268 38.86 -28.60 -9.90
N LEU A 269 38.81 -29.82 -10.44
CA LEU A 269 39.74 -30.26 -11.48
C LEU A 269 39.46 -29.58 -12.83
N ALA A 270 38.18 -29.43 -13.21
CA ALA A 270 37.79 -28.75 -14.45
C ALA A 270 38.11 -27.25 -14.42
N ALA A 271 37.90 -26.58 -13.28
CA ALA A 271 38.29 -25.18 -13.08
C ALA A 271 39.83 -25.01 -13.10
N GLY A 272 40.57 -25.94 -12.49
CA GLY A 272 42.05 -25.94 -12.53
C GLY A 272 42.61 -26.11 -13.94
N LEU A 273 41.98 -26.94 -14.77
CA LEU A 273 42.36 -27.14 -16.17
C LEU A 273 42.03 -25.92 -17.06
N ALA A 274 40.88 -25.30 -16.86
CA ALA A 274 40.50 -24.08 -17.58
C ALA A 274 41.41 -22.88 -17.22
N MET A 275 41.78 -22.75 -15.94
CA MET A 275 42.71 -21.72 -15.48
C MET A 275 44.15 -21.98 -15.98
N GLY A 276 44.56 -23.25 -16.04
CA GLY A 276 45.85 -23.65 -16.63
C GLY A 276 45.97 -23.34 -18.12
N GLN A 277 44.89 -23.49 -18.89
CA GLN A 277 44.87 -23.12 -20.32
C GLN A 277 44.94 -21.60 -20.53
N ALA A 278 44.18 -20.82 -19.75
CA ALA A 278 44.25 -19.34 -19.83
C ALA A 278 45.65 -18.80 -19.46
N MET A 279 46.33 -19.45 -18.51
CA MET A 279 47.70 -19.10 -18.14
C MET A 279 48.72 -19.51 -19.22
N ALA A 280 48.52 -20.65 -19.88
CA ALA A 280 49.37 -21.09 -20.99
C ALA A 280 49.24 -20.17 -22.22
N ASP A 281 48.04 -19.68 -22.54
CA ASP A 281 47.83 -18.76 -23.66
C ASP A 281 48.40 -17.35 -23.41
N SER A 282 48.33 -16.86 -22.17
CA SER A 282 48.96 -15.58 -21.80
C SER A 282 50.50 -15.66 -21.84
N LEU A 283 51.08 -16.79 -21.45
CA LEU A 283 52.53 -17.00 -21.54
C LEU A 283 53.00 -17.18 -23.00
N ARG A 284 52.17 -17.79 -23.84
CA ARG A 284 52.46 -17.95 -25.28
C ARG A 284 52.41 -16.61 -26.04
N THR A 285 51.53 -15.71 -25.62
CA THR A 285 51.43 -14.35 -26.17
C THR A 285 52.61 -13.47 -25.73
N ALA A 286 53.18 -13.72 -24.54
CA ALA A 286 54.38 -13.02 -24.05
C ALA A 286 55.69 -13.43 -24.76
N VAL A 287 55.76 -14.64 -25.35
CA VAL A 287 56.98 -15.14 -26.00
C VAL A 287 57.05 -14.76 -27.49
N GLN A 288 55.93 -14.43 -28.14
CA GLN A 288 55.88 -14.18 -29.59
C GLN A 288 55.92 -12.70 -29.99
N GLY A 289 56.00 -11.77 -29.03
CA GLY A 289 55.95 -10.33 -29.28
C GLY A 289 57.10 -9.54 -28.65
N ASN A 290 58.36 -9.76 -29.05
CA ASN A 290 59.37 -8.70 -28.93
C ASN A 290 60.65 -8.92 -29.77
N ALA A 291 60.52 -8.79 -31.10
CA ALA A 291 61.67 -8.51 -31.98
C ALA A 291 61.62 -7.03 -32.40
N GLY A 292 62.49 -6.21 -31.82
CA GLY A 292 62.77 -4.87 -32.35
C GLY A 292 63.09 -3.80 -31.30
N GLY A 293 64.31 -3.24 -31.41
CA GLY A 293 64.54 -1.83 -31.06
C GLY A 293 65.39 -1.57 -29.81
N ALA A 294 66.63 -1.17 -30.04
CA ALA A 294 67.61 -0.73 -29.06
C ALA A 294 67.25 0.60 -28.35
N ALA A 295 67.64 0.74 -27.08
CA ALA A 295 68.50 1.81 -26.56
C ALA A 295 68.66 1.69 -25.02
N ALA A 296 69.91 1.70 -24.57
CA ALA A 296 70.33 1.98 -23.19
C ALA A 296 70.86 3.44 -23.14
N PRO A 297 71.02 4.15 -21.99
CA PRO A 297 71.86 3.69 -20.87
C PRO A 297 71.54 4.19 -19.42
N ALA A 298 72.30 3.60 -18.47
CA ALA A 298 72.89 4.16 -17.23
C ALA A 298 72.16 4.16 -15.85
N ALA A 299 72.56 3.17 -15.03
CA ALA A 299 73.19 3.20 -13.67
C ALA A 299 72.53 3.80 -12.39
N GLN A 300 72.24 2.88 -11.44
CA GLN A 300 72.48 2.83 -9.95
C GLN A 300 71.88 3.88 -8.98
N PRO A 301 71.71 3.59 -7.66
CA PRO A 301 71.56 2.31 -6.94
C PRO A 301 70.28 2.23 -6.06
N ALA A 302 69.90 1.01 -5.68
CA ALA A 302 68.71 0.71 -4.89
C ALA A 302 68.86 1.06 -3.40
N ALA A 303 67.88 1.81 -2.87
CA ALA A 303 67.64 2.01 -1.44
C ALA A 303 66.26 1.43 -1.09
N ALA A 304 66.20 0.73 0.05
CA ALA A 304 65.07 -0.04 0.51
C ALA A 304 63.98 0.79 1.22
N ALA A 305 62.71 0.40 1.01
CA ALA A 305 61.52 0.46 1.88
C ALA A 305 60.24 0.71 1.06
N PRO A 306 59.02 0.43 1.56
CA PRO A 306 58.55 -0.68 2.40
C PRO A 306 57.40 -1.46 1.72
N ALA A 307 57.21 -2.73 2.12
CA ALA A 307 56.11 -3.57 1.66
C ALA A 307 54.76 -3.15 2.31
N ALA A 308 53.71 -3.12 1.49
CA ALA A 308 52.30 -2.94 1.86
C ALA A 308 51.54 -4.27 1.61
N PRO A 309 50.38 -4.52 2.25
CA PRO A 309 50.23 -5.63 3.18
C PRO A 309 49.58 -6.88 2.57
N ALA A 310 49.98 -8.04 3.09
CA ALA A 310 49.37 -9.32 2.82
C ALA A 310 48.01 -9.49 3.51
N ALA A 311 47.16 -10.30 2.88
CA ALA A 311 45.82 -10.71 3.31
C ALA A 311 45.79 -11.34 4.72
N PRO A 312 44.64 -11.30 5.43
CA PRO A 312 44.57 -11.51 6.87
C PRO A 312 44.77 -12.98 7.24
N ALA A 313 45.76 -13.21 8.09
CA ALA A 313 45.93 -14.44 8.85
C ALA A 313 44.82 -14.58 9.91
N ALA A 314 44.51 -15.83 10.24
CA ALA A 314 43.56 -16.25 11.25
C ALA A 314 43.60 -15.38 12.53
N ASP A 315 42.41 -15.00 12.98
CA ASP A 315 42.16 -14.22 14.19
C ASP A 315 42.88 -14.77 15.43
N ASP A 316 43.92 -14.09 15.85
CA ASP A 316 44.61 -14.34 17.11
C ASP A 316 43.75 -13.83 18.28
N PRO A 317 43.29 -14.69 19.21
CA PRO A 317 42.38 -14.31 20.29
C PRO A 317 42.95 -13.22 21.22
N THR A 318 44.27 -13.12 21.33
CA THR A 318 44.98 -12.03 22.02
C THR A 318 44.76 -10.67 21.35
N ALA A 319 44.72 -10.62 20.02
CA ALA A 319 44.45 -9.40 19.26
C ALA A 319 42.98 -8.93 19.42
N ARG A 320 42.04 -9.87 19.53
CA ARG A 320 40.62 -9.56 19.79
C ARG A 320 40.40 -8.94 21.18
N LEU A 321 41.09 -9.44 22.21
CA LEU A 321 41.03 -8.85 23.56
C LEU A 321 41.62 -7.44 23.60
N ALA A 322 42.72 -7.19 22.88
CA ALA A 322 43.31 -5.87 22.77
C ALA A 322 42.36 -4.85 22.12
N LYS A 323 41.66 -5.25 21.05
CA LYS A 323 40.69 -4.41 20.34
C LYS A 323 39.45 -4.09 21.19
N LEU A 324 38.95 -5.06 21.96
CA LEU A 324 37.86 -4.84 22.91
C LEU A 324 38.27 -3.84 24.00
N LYS A 325 39.51 -3.91 24.50
CA LYS A 325 40.00 -2.96 25.51
C LYS A 325 40.15 -1.55 24.94
N GLU A 326 40.60 -1.42 23.70
CA GLU A 326 40.70 -0.13 23.02
C GLU A 326 39.32 0.53 22.84
N LEU A 327 38.28 -0.26 22.54
CA LEU A 327 36.92 0.24 22.41
C LEU A 327 36.33 0.68 23.77
N LEU A 328 36.66 -0.02 24.85
CA LEU A 328 36.30 0.37 26.22
C LEU A 328 37.00 1.67 26.62
N ASP A 329 38.31 1.78 26.37
CA ASP A 329 39.11 2.97 26.70
C ASP A 329 38.67 4.19 25.87
N LYS A 330 38.07 3.97 24.68
CA LYS A 330 37.42 5.00 23.85
C LYS A 330 35.96 5.30 24.25
N GLY A 331 35.42 4.62 25.26
CA GLY A 331 34.04 4.79 25.73
C GLY A 331 32.96 4.32 24.74
N LEU A 332 33.34 3.52 23.73
CA LEU A 332 32.44 3.04 22.68
C LEU A 332 31.65 1.79 23.11
N ILE A 333 32.10 1.12 24.17
CA ILE A 333 31.42 -0.02 24.78
C ILE A 333 31.44 0.14 26.30
N THR A 334 30.48 -0.49 26.99
CA THR A 334 30.43 -0.45 28.45
C THR A 334 31.37 -1.50 29.06
N GLN A 335 31.69 -1.35 30.35
CA GLN A 335 32.47 -2.35 31.09
C GLN A 335 31.82 -3.75 31.03
N ALA A 336 30.49 -3.81 31.04
CA ALA A 336 29.74 -5.07 30.94
C ALA A 336 29.92 -5.74 29.56
N ASP A 337 29.93 -4.96 28.48
CA ASP A 337 30.14 -5.47 27.12
C ASP A 337 31.57 -6.00 26.93
N PHE A 338 32.55 -5.32 27.53
CA PHE A 338 33.94 -5.77 27.54
C PHE A 338 34.12 -7.10 28.30
N ASP A 339 33.52 -7.22 29.49
CA ASP A 339 33.62 -8.43 30.30
C ASP A 339 32.94 -9.63 29.64
N ALA A 340 31.79 -9.42 28.98
CA ALA A 340 31.10 -10.43 28.18
C ALA A 340 31.94 -10.88 26.97
N GLY A 341 32.53 -9.94 26.23
CA GLY A 341 33.42 -10.24 25.10
C GLY A 341 34.68 -10.99 25.54
N LYS A 342 35.28 -10.59 26.66
CA LYS A 342 36.44 -11.27 27.25
C LYS A 342 36.12 -12.71 27.65
N ALA A 343 34.96 -12.95 28.26
CA ALA A 343 34.51 -14.30 28.62
C ALA A 343 34.32 -15.19 27.37
N ALA A 344 33.76 -14.65 26.29
CA ALA A 344 33.58 -15.38 25.03
C ALA A 344 34.93 -15.76 24.38
N VAL A 345 35.90 -14.85 24.38
CA VAL A 345 37.24 -15.12 23.82
C VAL A 345 38.02 -16.11 24.69
N LEU A 346 37.92 -16.02 26.02
CA LEU A 346 38.53 -16.99 26.92
C LEU A 346 37.89 -18.38 26.76
N LYS A 347 36.55 -18.46 26.59
CA LYS A 347 35.86 -19.72 26.34
C LYS A 347 36.29 -20.37 25.03
N ALA A 348 36.50 -19.57 23.98
CA ALA A 348 37.03 -20.05 22.70
C ALA A 348 38.47 -20.58 22.81
N LEU A 349 39.27 -20.08 23.76
CA LEU A 349 40.62 -20.53 24.05
C LEU A 349 40.67 -21.80 24.92
N THR A 350 39.75 -21.94 25.88
CA THR A 350 39.79 -23.05 26.85
C THR A 350 38.95 -24.27 26.47
N GLY A 351 38.28 -24.26 25.32
CA GLY A 351 37.61 -25.45 24.75
C GLY A 351 36.64 -26.14 25.72
N GLY A 352 35.48 -25.51 25.96
CA GLY A 352 34.36 -26.07 26.72
C GLY A 352 33.05 -25.99 25.96
#